data_AF-A0A354ISU3-F1
#
_entry.id   AF-A0A354ISU3-F1
#
_cell.length_a   1.000
_cell.length_b   1.000
_cell.length_c   1.000
_cell.angle_alpha   90.00
_cell.angle_beta   90.00
_cell.angle_gamma   90.00
#
_symmetry.space_group_name_H-M   'P 1'
#
loop_
_entity.id
_entity.type
_entity.pdbx_description
1 polymer ?
#
loop_
_entity_poly.entity_id
_entity_poly.type
_entity_poly.pdbx_seq_one_letter_code
_entity_poly.pdbx_strand_id
1 'polypeptide(L)'
;MTHRPTYQPSLPSQNDNVSDTHPLKDFLSILFKLALLGLLAFFLLGLLVDTVVDRMDASTEASLTRLLADKAPEVAAPGQGDAREARLQALVDSLRSCARFTGPATLRLTESTVPNAVVLPGGNIYVFSALLGHVQSENGLAFVLAHEMAHLSHRDHLRARRWSR
;
A
#
# COMPACT_ATOMS: atom_id res chain seq x y z
N MET A 1 -47.11 75.11 -7.95
CA MET A 1 -46.27 74.41 -8.95
C MET A 1 -45.16 73.69 -8.20
N THR A 2 -45.25 72.37 -8.09
CA THR A 2 -44.26 71.54 -7.37
C THR A 2 -43.34 70.87 -8.39
N HIS A 3 -42.09 71.33 -8.47
CA HIS A 3 -41.04 70.69 -9.28
C HIS A 3 -40.64 69.36 -8.62
N ARG A 4 -40.85 68.23 -9.31
CA ARG A 4 -40.26 66.96 -8.88
C ARG A 4 -38.85 66.85 -9.46
N PRO A 5 -37.82 66.56 -8.65
CA PRO A 5 -36.48 66.29 -9.16
C PRO A 5 -36.51 65.03 -10.02
N THR A 6 -36.01 65.13 -11.26
CA THR A 6 -35.89 64.02 -12.20
C THR A 6 -34.65 63.21 -11.83
N TYR A 7 -34.83 61.98 -11.37
CA TYR A 7 -33.72 61.05 -11.12
C TYR A 7 -33.08 60.65 -12.44
N GLN A 8 -31.79 60.93 -12.59
CA GLN A 8 -31.00 60.55 -13.75
C GLN A 8 -29.99 59.48 -13.30
N PRO A 9 -30.19 58.20 -13.67
CA PRO A 9 -29.25 57.15 -13.29
C PRO A 9 -27.89 57.43 -13.93
N SER A 10 -26.84 57.48 -13.12
CA SER A 10 -25.46 57.50 -13.57
C SER A 10 -24.78 56.20 -13.19
N LEU A 11 -23.96 55.67 -14.10
CA LEU A 11 -23.10 54.53 -13.78
C LEU A 11 -22.05 54.97 -12.75
N PRO A 12 -21.64 54.09 -11.83
CA PRO A 12 -20.53 54.36 -10.93
C PRO A 12 -19.29 54.76 -11.72
N SER A 13 -18.58 55.81 -11.30
CA SER A 13 -17.34 56.27 -11.96
C SER A 13 -16.20 55.25 -11.85
N GLN A 14 -16.31 54.30 -10.93
CA GLN A 14 -15.34 53.26 -10.68
C GLN A 14 -16.07 51.92 -10.67
N ASN A 15 -15.62 51.00 -11.51
CA ASN A 15 -16.19 49.66 -11.62
C ASN A 15 -15.10 48.65 -11.28
N ASP A 16 -15.02 48.27 -10.01
CA ASP A 16 -14.06 47.28 -9.50
C ASP A 16 -14.38 45.84 -9.98
N ASN A 17 -15.48 45.67 -10.74
CA ASN A 17 -15.93 44.38 -11.28
C ASN A 17 -15.31 44.05 -12.65
N VAL A 18 -14.19 44.70 -13.01
CA VAL A 18 -13.40 44.38 -14.21
C VAL A 18 -11.98 44.10 -13.76
N SER A 19 -11.49 42.88 -14.01
CA SER A 19 -10.11 42.51 -13.73
C SER A 19 -9.18 43.14 -14.76
N ASP A 20 -8.18 43.90 -14.33
CA ASP A 20 -7.16 44.50 -15.21
C ASP A 20 -6.15 43.49 -15.80
N THR A 21 -6.34 42.20 -15.52
CA THR A 21 -5.46 41.11 -15.90
C THR A 21 -5.99 40.30 -17.09
N HIS A 22 -5.09 39.83 -17.95
CA HIS A 22 -5.45 39.03 -19.11
C HIS A 22 -5.99 37.65 -18.66
N PRO A 23 -7.22 37.25 -19.02
CA PRO A 23 -7.88 36.07 -18.44
C PRO A 23 -7.11 34.76 -18.69
N LEU A 24 -6.46 34.61 -19.84
CA LEU A 24 -5.61 33.45 -20.12
C LEU A 24 -4.38 33.36 -19.20
N LYS A 25 -3.79 34.49 -18.82
CA LYS A 25 -2.62 34.53 -17.93
C LYS A 25 -3.01 34.07 -16.53
N ASP A 26 -4.16 34.51 -16.04
CA ASP A 26 -4.69 34.10 -14.74
C ASP A 26 -5.06 32.62 -14.74
N PHE A 27 -5.72 32.14 -15.80
CA PHE A 27 -6.05 30.72 -15.95
C PHE A 27 -4.78 29.84 -15.91
N LEU A 28 -3.76 30.16 -16.70
CA LEU A 28 -2.50 29.41 -16.74
C LEU A 28 -1.75 29.49 -15.41
N SER A 29 -1.75 30.65 -14.75
CA SER A 29 -1.14 30.86 -13.43
C SER A 29 -1.81 30.01 -12.35
N ILE A 30 -3.15 30.00 -12.31
CA ILE A 30 -3.92 29.18 -11.37
C ILE A 30 -3.68 27.69 -11.65
N LEU A 31 -3.76 27.27 -12.91
CA LEU A 31 -3.52 25.87 -13.29
C LEU A 31 -2.13 25.40 -12.88
N PHE A 32 -1.10 26.21 -13.14
CA PHE A 32 0.27 25.88 -12.77
C PHE A 32 0.44 25.78 -11.24
N LYS A 33 -0.10 26.75 -10.48
CA LYS A 33 -0.04 26.71 -9.01
C LYS A 33 -0.79 25.52 -8.43
N LEU A 34 -1.95 25.18 -8.99
CA LEU A 34 -2.74 24.03 -8.55
C LEU A 34 -2.02 22.72 -8.87
N ALA A 35 -1.42 22.60 -10.06
CA ALA A 35 -0.62 21.44 -10.43
C ALA A 35 0.61 21.29 -9.51
N LEU A 36 1.31 22.39 -9.22
CA LEU A 36 2.46 22.40 -8.31
C LEU A 36 2.04 22.01 -6.88
N LEU A 37 0.92 22.54 -6.39
CA LEU A 37 0.38 22.19 -5.08
C LEU A 37 0.01 20.69 -5.01
N GLY A 38 -0.65 20.18 -6.06
CA GLY A 38 -1.00 18.76 -6.16
C GLY A 38 0.24 17.86 -6.18
N LEU A 39 1.27 18.24 -6.94
CA LEU A 39 2.54 17.51 -7.00
C LEU A 39 3.25 17.52 -5.64
N LEU A 40 3.33 18.69 -4.98
CA LEU A 40 3.91 18.81 -3.65
C LEU A 40 3.16 17.96 -2.63
N ALA A 41 1.83 18.00 -2.63
CA ALA A 41 1.00 17.19 -1.76
C ALA A 41 1.21 15.68 -2.00
N PHE A 42 1.33 15.26 -3.26
CA PHE A 42 1.64 13.89 -3.63
C PHE A 42 3.00 13.42 -3.05
N PHE A 43 4.06 14.22 -3.20
CA PHE A 43 5.37 13.88 -2.66
C PHE A 43 5.38 13.89 -1.12
N LEU A 44 4.74 14.86 -0.48
CA LEU A 44 4.63 14.92 0.98
C LEU A 44 3.87 13.72 1.53
N LEU A 45 2.79 13.30 0.87
CA LEU A 45 2.03 12.12 1.25
C LEU A 45 2.88 10.85 1.10
N GLY A 46 3.66 10.73 0.01
CA GLY A 46 4.59 9.61 -0.17
C GLY A 46 5.62 9.52 0.96
N LEU A 47 6.27 10.64 1.31
CA LEU A 47 7.23 10.71 2.42
C LEU A 47 6.59 10.37 3.77
N LEU A 48 5.35 10.84 4.00
CA LEU A 48 4.59 10.53 5.20
C LEU A 48 4.32 9.01 5.29
N VAL A 49 3.84 8.40 4.21
CA VAL A 49 3.57 6.96 4.15
C VAL A 49 4.83 6.15 4.39
N ASP A 50 5.94 6.47 3.71
CA ASP A 50 7.23 5.79 3.91
C ASP A 50 7.70 5.87 5.38
N THR A 51 7.59 7.06 5.97
CA THR A 51 7.99 7.30 7.37
C THR A 51 7.12 6.52 8.36
N VAL A 52 5.81 6.43 8.09
CA VAL A 52 4.88 5.67 8.92
C VAL A 52 5.15 4.18 8.79
N VAL A 53 5.27 3.66 7.57
CA VAL A 53 5.54 2.25 7.30
C VAL A 53 6.85 1.80 7.95
N ASP A 54 7.91 2.61 7.93
CA ASP A 54 9.19 2.28 8.58
C ASP A 54 9.11 2.21 10.10
N ARG A 55 8.14 2.91 10.71
CA ARG A 55 7.91 2.88 12.17
C ARG A 55 6.81 1.93 12.59
N MET A 56 6.13 1.28 11.66
CA MET A 56 5.07 0.32 11.97
C MET A 56 5.64 -1.00 12.45
N ASP A 57 5.15 -1.46 13.60
CA ASP A 57 5.41 -2.79 14.11
C ASP A 57 4.62 -3.85 13.31
N ALA A 58 5.16 -5.07 13.26
CA ALA A 58 4.53 -6.18 12.53
C ALA A 58 3.12 -6.53 13.05
N SER A 59 2.80 -6.23 14.31
CA SER A 59 1.46 -6.43 14.88
C SER A 59 0.43 -5.44 14.32
N THR A 60 0.84 -4.20 14.06
CA THR A 60 -0.01 -3.18 13.42
C THR A 60 -0.24 -3.54 11.95
N GLU A 61 0.78 -4.03 11.25
CA GLU A 61 0.64 -4.55 9.88
C GLU A 61 -0.33 -5.72 9.80
N ALA A 62 -0.20 -6.69 10.72
CA ALA A 62 -1.13 -7.82 10.82
C ALA A 62 -2.57 -7.35 11.09
N SER A 63 -2.74 -6.32 11.94
CA SER A 63 -4.07 -5.79 12.28
C SER A 63 -4.70 -5.06 11.10
N LEU A 64 -3.92 -4.24 10.38
CA LEU A 64 -4.37 -3.58 9.16
C LEU A 64 -4.79 -4.61 8.10
N THR A 65 -4.00 -5.68 7.95
CA THR A 65 -4.30 -6.78 7.03
C THR A 65 -5.61 -7.47 7.38
N ARG A 66 -5.88 -7.72 8.67
CA ARG A 66 -7.15 -8.29 9.13
C ARG A 66 -8.35 -7.39 8.85
N LEU A 67 -8.18 -6.07 8.97
CA LEU A 67 -9.24 -5.11 8.65
C LEU A 67 -9.50 -5.01 7.14
N LEU A 68 -8.48 -5.26 6.32
CA LEU A 68 -8.57 -5.31 4.86
C LEU A 68 -8.85 -6.73 4.33
N ALA A 69 -8.99 -7.72 5.22
CA ALA A 69 -9.04 -9.15 4.87
C ALA A 69 -10.29 -9.54 4.09
N ASP A 70 -11.33 -8.71 4.07
CA ASP A 70 -12.49 -8.87 3.17
C ASP A 70 -12.08 -8.90 1.68
N LYS A 71 -10.86 -8.45 1.35
CA LYS A 71 -10.24 -8.56 0.01
C LYS A 71 -8.99 -9.44 -0.03
N ALA A 72 -8.53 -9.96 1.11
CA ALA A 72 -7.48 -10.97 1.10
C ALA A 72 -8.04 -12.24 0.45
N PRO A 73 -7.21 -13.07 -0.21
CA PRO A 73 -7.66 -14.37 -0.68
C PRO A 73 -8.34 -15.09 0.48
N GLU A 74 -9.50 -15.70 0.22
CA GLU A 74 -10.23 -16.51 1.19
C GLU A 74 -9.33 -17.68 1.58
N VAL A 75 -8.49 -17.45 2.58
CA VAL A 75 -7.56 -18.45 3.09
C VAL A 75 -8.44 -19.43 3.87
N ALA A 76 -8.66 -20.60 3.28
CA ALA A 76 -9.42 -21.67 3.91
C ALA A 76 -8.91 -21.94 5.34
N ALA A 77 -9.85 -22.29 6.22
CA ALA A 77 -9.60 -22.54 7.63
C ALA A 77 -8.38 -23.46 7.84
N PRO A 78 -7.61 -23.24 8.93
CA PRO A 78 -6.35 -23.94 9.17
C PRO A 78 -6.50 -25.46 9.02
N GLY A 79 -5.70 -26.02 8.11
CA GLY A 79 -5.52 -27.47 8.00
C GLY A 79 -5.00 -28.01 9.33
N GLN A 80 -5.61 -29.09 9.82
CA GLN A 80 -5.40 -29.62 11.17
C GLN A 80 -3.92 -29.94 11.43
N GLY A 81 -3.27 -29.15 12.30
CA GLY A 81 -2.18 -29.53 13.21
C GLY A 81 -1.28 -30.70 12.81
N ASP A 82 -0.75 -30.68 11.59
CA ASP A 82 -0.12 -31.84 10.98
C ASP A 82 1.40 -31.74 11.06
N ALA A 83 2.09 -32.88 11.21
CA ALA A 83 3.55 -32.94 11.25
C ALA A 83 4.23 -32.25 10.03
N ARG A 84 3.48 -32.09 8.94
CA ARG A 84 3.84 -31.34 7.75
C ARG A 84 4.01 -29.84 8.02
N GLU A 85 3.06 -29.19 8.70
CA GLU A 85 3.17 -27.76 9.05
C GLU A 85 4.40 -27.52 9.92
N ALA A 86 4.68 -28.40 10.88
CA ALA A 86 5.88 -28.33 11.71
C ALA A 86 7.18 -28.46 10.90
N ARG A 87 7.23 -29.37 9.93
CA ARG A 87 8.41 -29.52 9.05
C ARG A 87 8.61 -28.30 8.15
N LEU A 88 7.53 -27.75 7.61
CA LEU A 88 7.57 -26.53 6.81
C LEU A 88 7.98 -25.31 7.64
N GLN A 89 7.49 -25.21 8.88
CA GLN A 89 7.91 -24.17 9.82
C GLN A 89 9.42 -24.29 10.13
N ALA A 90 9.94 -25.50 10.36
CA ALA A 90 11.37 -25.70 10.58
C ALA A 90 12.23 -25.27 9.39
N LEU A 91 11.73 -25.48 8.16
CA LEU A 91 12.38 -24.99 6.95
C LEU A 91 12.40 -23.45 6.90
N VAL A 92 11.25 -22.81 7.19
CA VAL A 92 11.16 -21.34 7.29
C VAL A 92 12.09 -20.79 8.37
N ASP A 93 12.16 -21.43 9.54
CA ASP A 93 13.03 -21.00 10.63
C ASP A 93 14.51 -21.11 10.24
N SER A 94 14.87 -22.16 9.51
CA SER A 94 16.22 -22.33 8.95
C SER A 94 16.55 -21.22 7.95
N LEU A 95 15.64 -20.93 7.00
CA LEU A 95 15.79 -19.84 6.04
C LEU A 95 15.88 -18.47 6.72
N ARG A 96 15.06 -18.25 7.77
CA ARG A 96 15.05 -17.03 8.57
C ARG A 96 16.40 -16.79 9.24
N SER A 97 16.98 -17.86 9.80
CA SER A 97 18.31 -17.80 10.42
C SER A 97 19.40 -17.46 9.41
N CYS A 98 19.37 -18.06 8.22
CA CYS A 98 20.30 -17.78 7.13
C CYS A 98 20.18 -16.33 6.62
N ALA A 99 18.96 -15.83 6.48
CA ALA A 99 18.70 -14.46 6.01
C ALA A 99 18.91 -13.39 7.09
N ARG A 100 19.18 -13.77 8.34
CA ARG A 100 19.26 -12.87 9.52
C ARG A 100 18.00 -12.01 9.69
N PHE A 101 16.84 -12.54 9.30
CA PHE A 101 15.56 -11.83 9.44
C PHE A 101 15.03 -11.95 10.87
N THR A 102 14.71 -10.82 11.48
CA THR A 102 14.25 -10.73 12.88
C THR A 102 12.74 -10.59 13.03
N GLY A 103 12.00 -10.46 11.93
CA GLY A 103 10.55 -10.33 11.96
C GLY A 103 9.81 -11.65 12.19
N PRO A 104 8.49 -11.59 12.47
CA PRO A 104 7.65 -12.78 12.58
C PRO A 104 7.58 -13.52 11.25
N ALA A 105 7.61 -14.85 11.31
CA ALA A 105 7.49 -15.74 10.15
C ALA A 105 6.77 -17.02 10.59
N THR A 106 5.45 -16.96 10.64
CA THR A 106 4.58 -18.08 11.02
C THR A 106 4.00 -18.70 9.77
N LEU A 107 4.32 -19.97 9.53
CA LEU A 107 3.81 -20.72 8.40
C LEU A 107 2.47 -21.37 8.74
N ARG A 108 1.56 -21.38 7.76
CA ARG A 108 0.28 -22.07 7.80
C ARG A 108 0.08 -22.86 6.52
N LEU A 109 -0.33 -24.12 6.66
CA LEU A 109 -0.74 -24.93 5.51
C LEU A 109 -2.24 -24.71 5.27
N THR A 110 -2.58 -24.34 4.03
CA THR A 110 -3.96 -24.09 3.60
C THR A 110 -4.33 -25.02 2.46
N GLU A 111 -5.51 -25.62 2.56
CA GLU A 111 -6.03 -26.44 1.47
C GLU A 111 -6.46 -25.55 0.28
N SER A 112 -5.87 -25.81 -0.88
CA SER A 112 -6.19 -25.09 -2.12
C SER A 112 -5.76 -25.90 -3.33
N THR A 113 -6.54 -25.80 -4.42
CA THR A 113 -6.26 -26.45 -5.70
C THR A 113 -5.22 -25.71 -6.54
N VAL A 114 -4.82 -24.50 -6.13
CA VAL A 114 -3.85 -23.68 -6.86
C VAL A 114 -2.46 -23.87 -6.26
N PRO A 115 -1.42 -24.20 -7.06
CA PRO A 115 -0.07 -24.39 -6.55
C PRO A 115 0.60 -23.04 -6.28
N ASN A 116 0.36 -22.49 -5.08
CA ASN A 116 0.86 -21.17 -4.70
C ASN A 116 1.39 -21.12 -3.26
N ALA A 117 2.18 -20.09 -2.96
CA ALA A 117 2.49 -19.66 -1.61
C ALA A 117 2.39 -18.14 -1.57
N VAL A 118 2.03 -17.58 -0.41
CA VAL A 118 1.92 -16.12 -0.26
C VAL A 118 2.34 -15.72 1.15
N VAL A 119 3.01 -14.58 1.25
CA VAL A 119 3.27 -13.95 2.54
C VAL A 119 2.36 -12.74 2.75
N LEU A 120 1.72 -12.67 3.90
CA LEU A 120 0.91 -11.54 4.32
C LEU A 120 1.68 -10.59 5.25
N PRO A 121 1.32 -9.30 5.27
CA PRO A 121 1.88 -8.35 6.23
C PRO A 121 1.71 -8.86 7.66
N GLY A 122 2.71 -8.62 8.50
CA GLY A 122 2.76 -9.18 9.86
C GLY A 122 3.30 -10.60 9.98
N GLY A 123 3.82 -11.18 8.88
CA GLY A 123 4.68 -12.37 8.96
C GLY A 123 3.97 -13.71 8.84
N ASN A 124 2.75 -13.75 8.31
CA ASN A 124 2.04 -15.00 8.09
C ASN A 124 2.33 -15.52 6.68
N ILE A 125 2.95 -16.69 6.58
CA ILE A 125 3.28 -17.36 5.32
C ILE A 125 2.25 -18.46 5.11
N TYR A 126 1.52 -18.40 4.01
CA TYR A 126 0.55 -19.41 3.63
C TYR A 126 1.09 -20.25 2.50
N VAL A 127 1.16 -21.56 2.72
CA VAL A 127 1.54 -22.54 1.70
C VAL A 127 0.28 -23.26 1.27
N PHE A 128 0.02 -23.33 -0.03
CA PHE A 128 -1.15 -24.03 -0.54
C PHE A 128 -0.82 -25.50 -0.78
N SER A 129 -1.72 -26.40 -0.39
CA SER A 129 -1.49 -27.84 -0.46
C SER A 129 -1.13 -28.32 -1.88
N ALA A 130 -1.73 -27.75 -2.93
CA ALA A 130 -1.39 -28.04 -4.32
C ALA A 130 0.08 -27.71 -4.70
N LEU A 131 0.73 -26.75 -4.03
CA LEU A 131 2.14 -26.42 -4.29
C LEU A 131 3.05 -27.59 -3.91
N LEU A 132 2.74 -28.27 -2.79
CA LEU A 132 3.51 -29.42 -2.32
C LEU A 132 3.44 -30.60 -3.31
N GLY A 133 2.37 -30.69 -4.11
CA GLY A 133 2.25 -31.69 -5.18
C GLY A 133 3.00 -31.32 -6.48
N HIS A 134 3.31 -30.04 -6.70
CA HIS A 134 4.01 -29.58 -7.90
C HIS A 134 5.54 -29.52 -7.72
N VAL A 135 5.98 -29.22 -6.49
CA VAL A 135 7.39 -29.07 -6.19
C VAL A 135 8.03 -30.45 -5.95
N GLN A 136 9.03 -30.79 -6.79
CA GLN A 136 9.63 -32.13 -6.80
C GLN A 136 10.74 -32.34 -5.75
N SER A 137 11.14 -31.29 -5.02
CA SER A 137 12.22 -31.39 -4.03
C SER A 137 12.09 -30.36 -2.91
N GLU A 138 12.65 -30.69 -1.74
CA GLU A 138 12.72 -29.77 -0.60
C GLU A 138 13.47 -28.48 -0.95
N ASN A 139 14.51 -28.55 -1.79
CA ASN A 139 15.24 -27.39 -2.28
C ASN A 139 14.38 -26.45 -3.14
N GLY A 140 13.54 -27.02 -4.00
CA GLY A 140 12.60 -26.23 -4.80
C GLY A 140 11.58 -25.51 -3.92
N LEU A 141 11.14 -26.16 -2.84
CA LEU A 141 10.21 -25.55 -1.89
C LEU A 141 10.89 -24.45 -1.08
N ALA A 142 12.13 -24.71 -0.64
CA ALA A 142 12.94 -23.72 0.05
C ALA A 142 13.18 -22.47 -0.82
N PHE A 143 13.39 -22.64 -2.13
CA PHE A 143 13.50 -21.52 -3.06
C PHE A 143 12.23 -20.66 -3.10
N VAL A 144 11.05 -21.28 -3.23
CA VAL A 144 9.77 -20.55 -3.25
C VAL A 144 9.55 -19.82 -1.92
N LEU A 145 9.76 -20.50 -0.79
CA LEU A 145 9.61 -19.89 0.53
C LEU A 145 10.61 -18.76 0.76
N ALA A 146 11.86 -18.91 0.32
CA ALA A 146 12.86 -17.87 0.41
C ALA A 146 12.50 -16.65 -0.45
N HIS A 147 11.93 -16.86 -1.64
CA HIS A 147 11.41 -15.80 -2.50
C HIS A 147 10.31 -15.00 -1.81
N GLU A 148 9.31 -15.69 -1.24
CA GLU A 148 8.23 -15.04 -0.48
C GLU A 148 8.76 -14.30 0.76
N MET A 149 9.70 -14.90 1.50
CA MET A 149 10.32 -14.26 2.66
C MET A 149 11.14 -13.02 2.28
N ALA A 150 11.71 -12.96 1.08
CA ALA A 150 12.41 -11.77 0.61
C ALA A 150 11.43 -10.60 0.42
N HIS A 151 10.22 -10.86 -0.08
CA HIS A 151 9.14 -9.85 -0.17
C HIS A 151 8.70 -9.36 1.21
N LEU A 152 8.65 -10.25 2.21
CA LEU A 152 8.37 -9.88 3.60
C LEU A 152 9.46 -8.99 4.19
N SER A 153 10.73 -9.38 4.00
CA SER A 153 11.90 -8.65 4.52
C SER A 153 11.95 -7.21 3.95
N HIS A 154 11.62 -7.04 2.68
CA HIS A 154 11.60 -5.73 2.03
C HIS A 154 10.29 -4.96 2.20
N ARG A 155 9.28 -5.54 2.86
CA ARG A 155 7.93 -4.97 3.02
C ARG A 155 7.31 -4.56 1.68
N ASP A 156 7.53 -5.35 0.62
CA ASP A 156 7.07 -5.05 -0.74
C ASP A 156 5.53 -4.94 -0.81
N HIS A 157 4.82 -5.62 0.09
CA HIS A 157 3.36 -5.54 0.23
C HIS A 157 2.86 -4.18 0.74
N LEU A 158 3.69 -3.38 1.43
CA LEU A 158 3.37 -2.00 1.85
C LEU A 158 3.97 -0.95 0.92
N ARG A 159 4.97 -1.34 0.12
CA ARG A 159 5.76 -0.43 -0.71
C ARG A 159 5.52 -0.74 -2.19
N ALA A 160 4.75 0.11 -2.86
CA ALA A 160 4.56 -0.01 -4.30
C ALA A 160 5.84 0.28 -5.11
N ARG A 161 6.81 1.04 -4.56
CA ARG A 161 8.10 1.38 -5.20
C ARG A 161 9.18 1.64 -4.14
N ARG A 162 10.26 0.87 -4.15
CA ARG A 162 11.51 1.18 -3.43
C ARG A 162 12.54 1.66 -4.46
N TRP A 163 12.86 2.96 -4.49
CA TRP A 163 14.10 3.43 -5.10
C TRP A 163 15.22 3.11 -4.12
N SER A 164 16.13 2.22 -4.52
CA SER A 164 17.18 1.68 -3.67
C SER A 164 18.17 2.75 -3.18
N ARG A 165 18.66 2.57 -1.95
CA ARG A 165 20.06 2.77 -1.63
C ARG A 165 20.68 1.40 -1.40
#